data_AF-A0A7H4PPH8-F1
#
_entry.id   AF-A0A7H4PPH8-F1
#
_cell.length_a   1.000
_cell.length_b   1.000
_cell.length_c   1.000
_cell.angle_alpha   90.00
_cell.angle_beta   90.00
_cell.angle_gamma   90.00
#
_symmetry.space_group_name_H-M   'P 1'
#
loop_
_entity.id
_entity.type
_entity.pdbx_description
1 polymer ?
#
loop_
_entity_poly.entity_id
_entity_poly.type
_entity_poly.pdbx_seq_one_letter_code
_entity_poly.pdbx_strand_id
1 'polypeptide(L)'
;MISFLTDNPSNLTASGLLLSDDEARVHKIGPGQLRVNFNISAALQEAILQLIEQQLAEEEEQPSSPGNESNAELHASGYYTLFADTVPDDVKRPV
;
A
#
# COMPACT_ATOMS: atom_id res chain seq x y z
N MET A 1 -2.23 4.12 14.65
CA MET A 1 -0.84 3.75 14.34
C MET A 1 -0.84 2.26 14.03
N ILE A 2 -0.70 1.86 12.77
CA ILE A 2 -0.67 0.45 12.38
C ILE A 2 0.73 -0.05 12.74
N SER A 3 0.83 -0.96 13.72
CA SER A 3 2.11 -1.54 14.12
C SER A 3 2.29 -2.86 13.40
N PHE A 4 3.11 -2.85 12.35
CA PHE A 4 3.44 -4.03 11.53
C PHE A 4 4.41 -5.00 12.21
N LEU A 5 4.92 -4.64 13.38
CA LEU A 5 5.83 -5.43 14.20
C LEU A 5 5.18 -5.63 15.56
N THR A 6 4.96 -6.88 15.96
CA THR A 6 4.43 -7.22 17.27
C THR A 6 5.07 -8.49 17.80
N ASP A 7 5.24 -8.60 19.11
CA ASP A 7 5.61 -9.83 19.82
C ASP A 7 4.39 -10.66 20.23
N ASN A 8 3.19 -10.09 20.14
CA ASN A 8 1.96 -10.75 20.57
C ASN A 8 1.12 -11.21 19.37
N PRO A 9 0.82 -12.52 19.25
CA PRO A 9 0.01 -13.02 18.13
C PRO A 9 -1.39 -12.41 18.08
N SER A 10 -1.93 -11.93 19.20
CA SER A 10 -3.26 -11.31 19.27
C SER A 10 -3.30 -9.90 18.66
N ASN A 11 -2.15 -9.24 18.56
CA ASN A 11 -2.01 -7.90 17.97
C ASN A 11 -1.53 -7.95 16.52
N LEU A 12 -1.37 -9.15 15.94
CA LEU A 12 -0.87 -9.31 14.59
C LEU A 12 -1.93 -8.82 13.59
N THR A 13 -1.57 -7.80 12.81
CA THR A 13 -2.39 -7.30 11.71
C THR A 13 -2.41 -8.28 10.53
N ALA A 14 -3.31 -8.06 9.57
CA ALA A 14 -3.48 -8.92 8.39
C ALA A 14 -2.14 -9.18 7.65
N SER A 15 -1.31 -8.14 7.51
CA SER A 15 0.08 -8.23 7.08
C SER A 15 0.97 -7.69 8.20
N GLY A 16 1.93 -8.48 8.70
CA GLY A 16 2.77 -8.12 9.83
C GLY A 16 3.83 -9.16 10.22
N LEU A 17 4.81 -8.72 10.98
CA LEU A 17 5.85 -9.53 11.59
C LEU A 17 5.49 -9.86 13.05
N LEU A 18 5.52 -11.15 13.37
CA LEU A 18 5.48 -11.68 14.72
C LEU A 18 6.90 -12.00 15.21
N LEU A 19 7.31 -11.35 16.29
CA LEU A 19 8.58 -11.61 16.95
C LEU A 19 8.41 -12.83 17.88
N SER A 20 9.32 -13.80 17.79
CA SER A 20 9.35 -14.97 18.68
C SER A 20 10.80 -15.35 18.99
N ASP A 21 11.09 -16.19 19.99
CA ASP A 21 12.46 -16.63 20.30
C ASP A 21 12.77 -18.06 19.84
N ASP A 22 11.74 -18.83 19.49
CA ASP A 22 11.85 -20.25 19.14
C ASP A 22 12.24 -20.51 17.66
N GLU A 23 12.16 -19.49 16.80
CA GLU A 23 12.39 -19.67 15.36
C GLU A 23 13.89 -19.62 14.99
N ALA A 24 14.36 -20.52 14.15
CA ALA A 24 15.76 -20.46 13.66
C ALA A 24 15.93 -19.60 12.39
N ARG A 25 14.82 -19.31 11.69
CA ARG A 25 14.75 -18.53 10.44
C ARG A 25 13.41 -17.79 10.36
N VAL A 26 13.18 -17.08 9.26
CA VAL A 26 11.87 -16.52 8.91
C VAL A 26 10.90 -17.66 8.59
N HIS A 27 9.76 -17.69 9.27
CA HIS A 27 8.69 -18.67 9.04
C HIS A 27 7.41 -17.96 8.61
N LYS A 28 6.80 -18.37 7.50
CA LYS A 28 5.55 -17.75 7.03
C LYS A 28 4.36 -18.43 7.71
N ILE A 29 3.61 -17.67 8.52
CA ILE A 29 2.41 -18.17 9.21
C ILE A 29 1.19 -18.09 8.29
N GLY A 30 1.12 -17.06 7.45
CA GLY A 30 -0.03 -16.80 6.59
C GLY A 30 0.27 -15.80 5.47
N PRO A 31 -0.73 -15.44 4.65
CA PRO A 31 -0.60 -14.35 3.70
C PRO A 31 -0.31 -13.05 4.47
N GLY A 32 0.77 -12.34 4.14
CA GLY A 32 1.19 -11.14 4.85
C GLY A 32 1.85 -11.38 6.22
N GLN A 33 1.78 -12.59 6.79
CA GLN A 33 2.19 -12.87 8.18
C GLN A 33 3.48 -13.68 8.26
N LEU A 34 4.49 -13.07 8.85
CA LEU A 34 5.83 -13.66 9.00
C LEU A 34 6.16 -13.76 10.48
N ARG A 35 6.70 -14.88 10.92
CA ARG A 35 7.30 -15.06 12.24
C ARG A 35 8.81 -15.06 12.11
N VAL A 36 9.48 -14.40 13.04
CA VAL A 36 10.93 -14.34 13.01
C VAL A 36 11.52 -14.24 14.40
N ASN A 37 12.76 -14.71 14.51
CA ASN A 37 13.54 -14.59 15.72
C ASN A 37 14.20 -13.23 15.85
N PHE A 38 13.82 -12.49 16.89
CA PHE A 38 14.40 -11.18 17.19
C PHE A 38 15.87 -11.26 17.59
N ASN A 39 16.36 -12.41 18.06
CA ASN A 39 17.77 -12.62 18.38
C ASN A 39 18.66 -12.80 17.14
N ILE A 40 18.07 -13.13 15.98
CA ILE A 40 18.80 -13.37 14.74
C ILE A 40 18.56 -12.18 13.82
N SER A 41 19.44 -11.19 13.89
CA SER A 41 19.34 -9.95 13.10
C SER A 41 19.21 -10.20 11.59
N ALA A 42 19.94 -11.19 11.07
CA ALA A 42 19.86 -11.59 9.67
C ALA A 42 18.46 -12.09 9.30
N ALA A 43 17.82 -12.90 10.15
CA ALA A 43 16.47 -13.38 9.89
C ALA A 43 15.46 -12.23 9.96
N LEU A 44 15.58 -11.34 10.96
CA LEU A 44 14.73 -10.16 11.07
C LEU A 44 14.80 -9.28 9.83
N GLN A 45 16.01 -9.06 9.30
CA GLN A 45 16.23 -8.25 8.11
C GLN A 45 15.56 -8.86 6.87
N GLU A 46 15.73 -10.17 6.66
CA GLU A 46 15.06 -10.91 5.58
C GLU A 46 13.53 -10.86 5.70
N ALA A 47 13.00 -10.99 6.92
CA ALA A 47 11.56 -10.94 7.19
C ALA A 47 10.96 -9.56 6.88
N ILE A 48 11.67 -8.48 7.24
CA ILE A 48 11.25 -7.12 6.91
C ILE A 48 11.24 -6.89 5.40
N LEU A 49 12.26 -7.36 4.67
CA LEU A 49 12.31 -7.25 3.21
C LEU A 49 11.11 -7.95 2.55
N GLN A 50 10.81 -9.19 2.95
CA GLN A 50 9.64 -9.92 2.46
C GLN A 50 8.31 -9.22 2.78
N LEU A 51 8.21 -8.59 3.96
CA LEU A 51 7.01 -7.85 4.36
C LEU A 51 6.81 -6.60 3.49
N ILE A 52 7.91 -5.93 3.09
CA ILE A 52 7.86 -4.78 2.18
C ILE A 52 7.45 -5.24 0.77
N GLU A 53 8.04 -6.32 0.27
CA GLU A 53 7.69 -6.89 -1.04
C GLU A 53 6.21 -7.25 -1.12
N GLN A 54 5.66 -7.85 -0.07
CA GLN A 54 4.24 -8.19 0.00
C GLN A 54 3.35 -6.96 0.03
N GLN A 55 3.71 -5.93 0.81
CA GLN A 55 2.96 -4.68 0.83
C GLN A 55 2.96 -3.99 -0.53
N LEU A 56 4.11 -3.92 -1.22
CA LEU A 56 4.19 -3.35 -2.55
C LEU A 56 3.34 -4.12 -3.57
N ALA A 57 3.39 -5.46 -3.52
CA ALA A 57 2.60 -6.30 -4.42
C ALA A 57 1.08 -6.15 -4.14
N GLU A 58 0.66 -6.09 -2.87
CA GLU A 58 -0.73 -5.85 -2.49
C GLU A 58 -1.21 -4.44 -2.90
N GLU A 59 -0.34 -3.44 -2.83
CA GLU A 59 -0.64 -2.06 -3.23
C GLU A 59 -0.74 -1.91 -4.76
N GLU A 60 0.04 -2.68 -5.53
CA GLU A 60 -0.09 -2.79 -6.99
C GLU A 60 -1.34 -3.59 -7.41
N GLU A 61 -1.77 -4.57 -6.62
CA GLU A 61 -2.96 -5.40 -6.89
C GLU A 61 -4.28 -4.74 -6.47
N GLN A 62 -4.26 -3.70 -5.64
CA GLN A 62 -5.40 -2.80 -5.57
C GLN A 62 -5.48 -2.04 -6.89
N PRO A 63 -6.48 -2.31 -7.77
CA PRO A 63 -6.83 -1.29 -8.72
C PRO A 63 -7.20 -0.10 -7.86
N SER A 64 -6.41 0.97 -7.95
CA SER A 64 -6.92 2.30 -7.68
C SER A 64 -8.33 2.32 -8.26
N SER A 65 -9.34 2.42 -7.38
CA SER A 65 -10.71 2.68 -7.82
C SER A 65 -10.55 3.80 -8.84
N PRO A 66 -10.87 3.58 -10.12
CA PRO A 66 -10.48 4.49 -11.17
C PRO A 66 -11.06 5.84 -10.79
N GLY A 67 -10.21 6.87 -10.79
CA GLY A 67 -10.52 8.23 -10.37
C GLY A 67 -11.70 8.82 -11.14
N ASN A 68 -12.92 8.42 -10.78
CA ASN A 68 -14.16 8.84 -11.41
C ASN A 68 -14.87 9.92 -10.58
N GLU A 69 -14.44 10.13 -9.34
CA GLU A 69 -14.96 11.21 -8.49
C GLU A 69 -14.22 12.52 -8.74
N SER A 70 -12.92 12.47 -9.02
CA SER A 70 -12.12 13.70 -9.20
C SER A 70 -12.60 14.54 -10.39
N ASN A 71 -12.94 13.92 -11.52
CA ASN A 71 -13.51 14.65 -12.66
C ASN A 71 -14.94 15.15 -12.39
N ALA A 72 -15.77 14.35 -11.70
CA ALA A 72 -17.14 14.72 -11.36
C ALA A 72 -17.19 15.87 -10.33
N GLU A 73 -16.29 15.89 -9.35
CA GLU A 73 -16.14 16.95 -8.36
C GLU A 73 -15.60 18.25 -8.97
N LEU A 74 -14.70 18.15 -9.96
CA LEU A 74 -14.23 19.30 -10.74
C LEU A 74 -15.34 19.91 -11.61
N HIS A 75 -16.25 19.09 -12.13
CA HIS A 75 -17.47 19.54 -12.82
C HIS A 75 -18.49 20.17 -11.86
N ALA A 76 -18.68 19.60 -10.67
CA ALA A 76 -19.65 20.07 -9.68
C ALA A 76 -19.22 21.36 -8.96
N SER A 77 -17.92 21.55 -8.75
CA SER A 77 -17.36 22.73 -8.08
C SER A 77 -17.23 23.96 -8.99
N GLY A 78 -17.61 23.85 -10.27
CA GLY A 78 -17.47 24.94 -11.24
C GLY A 78 -16.01 25.28 -11.60
N TYR A 79 -15.04 24.50 -11.11
CA TYR A 79 -13.61 24.69 -11.33
C TYR A 79 -13.25 24.60 -12.83
N TYR A 80 -13.99 23.79 -13.60
CA TYR A 80 -13.89 23.72 -15.06
C TYR A 80 -14.07 25.07 -15.78
N THR A 81 -14.86 25.99 -15.21
CA THR A 81 -15.09 27.33 -15.77
C THR A 81 -13.83 28.20 -15.72
N LEU A 82 -12.94 27.95 -14.76
CA LEU A 82 -11.67 28.69 -14.62
C LEU A 82 -10.66 28.32 -15.71
N PHE A 83 -10.80 27.14 -16.33
CA PHE A 83 -9.93 26.70 -17.43
C PHE A 83 -10.52 27.00 -18.80
N ALA A 84 -11.85 27.01 -18.94
CA ALA A 84 -12.55 27.25 -20.21
C ALA A 84 -12.23 28.62 -20.84
N ASP A 85 -11.93 29.64 -20.04
CA ASP A 85 -11.61 30.99 -20.52
C ASP A 85 -10.17 31.12 -21.09
N THR A 86 -9.32 30.10 -20.88
CA THR A 86 -7.91 30.12 -21.32
C THR A 86 -7.61 29.10 -22.43
N VAL A 87 -8.61 28.35 -22.88
CA VAL A 87 -8.43 27.39 -23.98
C VAL A 87 -8.61 28.11 -25.32
N PRO A 88 -7.54 28.29 -26.12
CA PRO A 88 -7.66 28.85 -27.46
C PRO A 88 -8.51 27.95 -28.37
N ASP A 89 -9.24 28.57 -29.31
CA ASP A 89 -10.24 27.92 -30.17
C ASP A 89 -9.67 26.77 -31.06
N ASP A 90 -8.34 26.66 -31.17
CA ASP A 90 -7.61 25.66 -31.96
C ASP A 90 -7.85 24.21 -31.54
N VAL A 91 -8.36 23.94 -30.33
CA VAL A 91 -8.63 22.56 -29.86
C VAL A 91 -9.95 22.00 -30.42
N LYS A 92 -10.79 22.81 -31.10
CA LYS A 92 -12.14 22.41 -31.55
C LYS A 92 -12.26 21.98 -33.01
N ARG A 93 -11.16 21.77 -33.73
CA ARG A 93 -11.23 21.21 -35.08
C ARG A 93 -10.52 19.86 -35.16
N PRO A 94 -11.25 18.73 -35.07
CA PRO A 94 -10.79 17.52 -35.72
C PRO A 94 -10.83 17.78 -37.24
N VAL A 95 -9.66 17.69 -37.88
CA VAL A 95 -9.54 17.46 -39.33
C VAL A 95 -10.01 16.05 -39.68
#